data_AF-A0A6A5UEX9-F1
#
_entry.id   AF-A0A6A5UEX9-F1
#
_cell.length_a   1.000
_cell.length_b   1.000
_cell.length_c   1.000
_cell.angle_alpha   90.00
_cell.angle_beta   90.00
_cell.angle_gamma   90.00
#
_symmetry.space_group_name_H-M   'P 1'
#
loop_
_entity.id
_entity.type
_entity.pdbx_description
1 polymer ?
#
loop_
_entity_poly.entity_id
_entity_poly.type
_entity_poly.pdbx_seq_one_letter_code
_entity_poly.pdbx_strand_id
1 'polypeptide(L)'
;MPPRVITTAATAASDTILSGPKNWDAWFTVFKGKAIAANLWQYLDLEATNKPSLEPPPQPTGNESNARVIIWKERRKEYTVKYKLLLDLGNHMLNMIETTLYGQLVDHPKVAEKLEILHTMFNRTQAVKVNEARNEYNNCKKKTVGRDTFEDWSHEFQLALNKAKELKLPEVDGFQP
;
A
#
# COMPACT_ATOMS: atom_id res chain seq x y z
N MET A 1 -2.59 39.97 12.43
CA MET A 1 -2.87 38.75 11.65
C MET A 1 -2.03 38.81 10.39
N PRO A 2 -1.13 37.84 10.17
CA PRO A 2 -1.39 36.72 9.26
C PRO A 2 -0.69 35.40 9.70
N PRO A 3 -0.60 34.36 8.86
CA PRO A 3 -1.57 33.31 8.61
C PRO A 3 -1.34 32.04 9.45
N ARG A 4 -2.42 31.25 9.56
CA ARG A 4 -2.51 29.92 10.16
C ARG A 4 -1.61 28.95 9.40
N VAL A 5 -0.55 28.46 10.04
CA VAL A 5 0.16 27.27 9.56
C VAL A 5 -0.69 26.07 9.93
N ILE A 6 -1.40 25.53 8.94
CA ILE A 6 -1.97 24.19 9.03
C ILE A 6 -0.79 23.26 8.73
N THR A 7 -0.02 22.92 9.76
CA THR A 7 1.02 21.91 9.64
C THR A 7 0.35 20.55 9.49
N THR A 8 0.14 20.19 8.23
CA THR A 8 0.53 18.92 7.62
C THR A 8 0.26 17.66 8.44
N ALA A 9 -0.73 16.90 7.98
CA ALA A 9 -0.98 15.49 8.27
C ALA A 9 0.20 14.59 7.87
N ALA A 10 1.32 14.68 8.59
CA ALA A 10 2.53 13.89 8.33
C ALA A 10 2.99 13.05 9.55
N THR A 11 2.13 12.82 10.55
CA THR A 11 2.54 12.10 11.77
C THR A 11 1.49 11.10 12.27
N ALA A 12 0.82 10.37 11.37
CA ALA A 12 0.00 9.21 11.73
C ALA A 12 0.35 7.94 10.93
N ALA A 13 1.35 8.00 10.03
CA ALA A 13 1.65 6.91 9.10
C ALA A 13 2.46 5.74 9.69
N SER A 14 2.94 5.84 10.93
CA SER A 14 3.88 4.85 11.49
C SER A 14 3.22 3.59 12.06
N ASP A 15 1.93 3.63 12.42
CA ASP A 15 1.34 2.62 13.31
C ASP A 15 0.15 1.85 12.73
N THR A 16 -0.14 1.97 11.43
CA THR A 16 -1.23 1.18 10.86
C THR A 16 -0.84 -0.29 10.84
N ILE A 17 -1.35 -1.07 11.80
CA ILE A 17 -1.25 -2.53 11.81
C ILE A 17 -2.33 -3.11 10.88
N LEU A 18 -1.93 -4.02 10.00
CA LEU A 18 -2.86 -4.77 9.16
C LEU A 18 -3.49 -5.90 9.98
N SER A 19 -4.71 -5.68 10.44
CA SER A 19 -5.56 -6.67 11.12
C SER A 19 -6.64 -7.25 10.22
N GLY A 20 -6.91 -6.61 9.07
CA GLY A 20 -7.93 -7.06 8.16
C GLY A 20 -8.22 -6.10 6.99
N PRO A 21 -9.27 -6.39 6.20
CA PRO A 21 -9.56 -5.67 4.96
C PRO A 21 -9.81 -4.16 5.15
N LYS A 22 -10.32 -3.73 6.32
CA LYS A 22 -10.59 -2.30 6.60
C LYS A 22 -9.33 -1.45 6.65
N ASN A 23 -8.22 -2.05 7.06
CA ASN A 23 -6.94 -1.39 7.26
C ASN A 23 -6.04 -1.52 6.03
N TRP A 24 -6.46 -2.29 5.03
CA TRP A 24 -5.67 -2.61 3.84
C TRP A 24 -5.20 -1.38 3.09
N ASP A 25 -6.11 -0.48 2.69
CA ASP A 25 -5.75 0.66 1.85
C ASP A 25 -4.74 1.59 2.56
N ALA A 26 -5.00 1.92 3.82
CA ALA A 26 -4.09 2.75 4.62
C ALA A 26 -2.72 2.08 4.83
N TRP A 27 -2.72 0.78 5.17
CA TRP A 27 -1.49 0.01 5.35
C TRP A 27 -0.68 -0.07 4.04
N PHE A 28 -1.35 -0.39 2.94
CA PHE A 28 -0.74 -0.55 1.62
C PHE A 28 -0.15 0.78 1.12
N THR A 29 -0.83 1.90 1.35
CA THR A 29 -0.29 3.24 1.03
C THR A 29 1.00 3.52 1.78
N VAL A 30 1.06 3.24 3.09
CA VAL A 30 2.28 3.43 3.91
C VAL A 30 3.41 2.52 3.41
N PHE A 31 3.12 1.23 3.23
CA PHE A 31 4.09 0.25 2.75
C PHE A 31 4.65 0.64 1.37
N LYS A 32 3.77 0.98 0.42
CA LYS A 32 4.14 1.44 -0.92
C LYS A 32 4.99 2.71 -0.86
N GLY A 33 4.62 3.69 -0.02
CA GLY A 33 5.41 4.91 0.17
C GLY A 33 6.85 4.62 0.61
N LYS A 34 7.03 3.69 1.56
CA LYS A 34 8.36 3.28 2.04
C LYS A 34 9.17 2.56 0.96
N ALA A 35 8.53 1.69 0.17
CA ALA A 35 9.16 1.00 -0.94
C ALA A 35 9.59 1.96 -2.08
N ILE A 36 8.78 2.98 -2.37
CA ILE A 36 9.12 4.04 -3.33
C ILE A 36 10.31 4.85 -2.83
N ALA A 37 10.29 5.27 -1.56
CA ALA A 37 11.40 6.03 -0.96
C ALA A 37 12.73 5.25 -0.96
N ALA A 38 12.67 3.92 -0.86
CA ALA A 38 13.83 3.04 -0.98
C ALA A 38 14.22 2.68 -2.43
N ASN A 39 13.50 3.20 -3.43
CA ASN A 39 13.64 2.86 -4.85
C ASN A 39 13.52 1.35 -5.14
N LEU A 40 12.59 0.69 -4.44
CA LEU A 40 12.33 -0.75 -4.55
C LEU A 40 10.98 -1.10 -5.16
N TRP A 41 10.07 -0.13 -5.30
CA TRP A 41 8.69 -0.38 -5.72
C TRP A 41 8.59 -1.14 -7.05
N GLN A 42 9.50 -0.89 -8.00
CA GLN A 42 9.54 -1.61 -9.28
C GLN A 42 9.64 -3.14 -9.12
N TYR A 43 10.22 -3.64 -8.04
CA TYR A 43 10.35 -5.08 -7.76
C TYR A 43 9.12 -5.66 -7.03
N LEU A 44 8.18 -4.81 -6.61
CA LEU A 44 7.04 -5.16 -5.76
C LEU A 44 5.71 -4.86 -6.43
N ASP A 45 5.69 -3.96 -7.41
CA ASP A 45 4.47 -3.46 -8.04
C ASP A 45 3.57 -4.60 -8.55
N LEU A 46 2.38 -4.71 -7.98
CA LEU A 46 1.42 -5.77 -8.25
C LEU A 46 0.76 -5.60 -9.62
N GLU A 47 0.71 -4.36 -10.13
CA GLU A 47 0.08 -4.03 -11.41
C GLU A 47 1.05 -4.11 -12.60
N ALA A 48 2.35 -4.28 -12.32
CA ALA A 48 3.37 -4.31 -13.37
C ALA A 48 3.33 -5.64 -14.14
N THR A 49 2.96 -5.58 -15.41
CA THR A 49 2.95 -6.74 -16.32
C THR A 49 4.34 -7.37 -16.49
N ASN A 50 5.42 -6.57 -16.37
CA ASN A 50 6.80 -7.02 -16.47
C ASN A 50 7.60 -6.56 -15.26
N LYS A 51 7.46 -7.28 -14.14
CA LYS A 51 8.20 -7.01 -12.90
C LYS A 51 9.68 -7.37 -13.08
N PRO A 52 10.64 -6.44 -12.95
CA PRO A 52 12.06 -6.77 -13.00
C PRO A 52 12.42 -7.77 -11.89
N SER A 53 13.18 -8.81 -12.24
CA SER A 53 13.77 -9.74 -11.27
C SER A 53 15.08 -9.16 -10.75
N LEU A 54 15.27 -9.16 -9.42
CA LEU A 54 16.55 -8.78 -8.83
C LEU A 54 17.47 -10.01 -8.83
N GLU A 55 18.26 -10.16 -9.89
CA GLU A 55 19.18 -11.29 -10.04
C GLU A 55 20.64 -10.92 -9.72
N PRO A 56 21.40 -11.86 -9.15
CA PRO A 56 22.82 -11.67 -8.95
C PRO A 56 23.53 -11.48 -10.30
N PRO A 57 24.45 -10.53 -10.43
CA PRO A 57 25.18 -10.35 -11.69
C PRO A 57 26.07 -11.57 -11.99
N PRO A 58 26.15 -12.01 -13.26
CA PRO A 58 26.87 -13.21 -13.66
C PRO A 58 28.36 -13.07 -13.34
N GLN A 59 28.96 -14.10 -12.75
CA GLN A 59 30.35 -14.06 -12.34
C GLN A 59 31.29 -14.00 -13.56
N PRO A 60 32.32 -13.14 -13.55
CA PRO A 60 33.32 -13.08 -14.60
C PRO A 60 34.07 -14.40 -14.74
N THR A 61 34.30 -14.84 -15.97
CA THR A 61 35.21 -15.96 -16.26
C THR A 61 36.67 -15.49 -16.24
N GLY A 62 37.61 -16.40 -16.00
CA GLY A 62 39.04 -16.07 -15.82
C GLY A 62 39.75 -15.43 -17.03
N ASN A 63 39.08 -15.33 -18.18
CA ASN A 63 39.55 -14.73 -19.42
C ASN A 63 38.90 -13.37 -19.74
N GLU A 64 38.05 -12.82 -18.87
CA GLU A 64 37.42 -11.51 -19.10
C GLU A 64 38.38 -10.33 -18.89
N SER A 65 38.11 -9.21 -19.57
CA SER A 65 38.90 -7.99 -19.41
C SER A 65 38.75 -7.36 -18.03
N ASN A 66 39.79 -6.63 -17.57
CA ASN A 66 39.74 -5.88 -16.31
C ASN A 66 38.51 -4.95 -16.21
N ALA A 67 38.10 -4.33 -17.32
CA ALA A 67 36.92 -3.47 -17.36
C ALA A 67 35.62 -4.24 -17.02
N ARG A 68 35.44 -5.46 -17.54
CA ARG A 68 34.29 -6.31 -17.20
C ARG A 68 34.27 -6.70 -15.72
N VAL A 69 35.44 -7.06 -15.18
CA VAL A 69 35.58 -7.41 -13.76
C VAL A 69 35.23 -6.22 -12.86
N ILE A 70 35.63 -4.99 -13.22
CA ILE A 70 35.28 -3.76 -12.49
C ILE A 70 33.77 -3.52 -12.53
N ILE A 71 33.14 -3.60 -13.71
CA ILE A 71 31.69 -3.42 -13.87
C ILE A 71 30.92 -4.46 -13.04
N TRP A 72 31.35 -5.73 -13.07
CA TRP A 72 30.73 -6.78 -12.28
C TRP A 72 30.79 -6.50 -10.78
N LYS A 73 31.95 -6.07 -10.25
CA LYS A 73 32.10 -5.73 -8.84
C LYS A 73 31.12 -4.64 -8.41
N GLU A 74 30.93 -3.61 -9.23
CA GLU A 74 30.01 -2.51 -8.91
C GLU A 74 28.55 -2.97 -8.93
N ARG A 75 28.14 -3.68 -9.98
CA ARG A 75 26.80 -4.30 -10.06
C ARG A 75 26.54 -5.25 -8.89
N ARG A 76 27.57 -5.98 -8.44
CA ARG A 76 27.44 -6.91 -7.32
C ARG A 76 27.19 -6.19 -6.00
N LYS A 77 27.87 -5.06 -5.76
CA LYS A 77 27.59 -4.20 -4.59
C LYS A 77 26.16 -3.67 -4.63
N GLU A 78 25.74 -3.11 -5.77
CA GLU A 78 24.38 -2.59 -5.94
C GLU A 78 23.32 -3.67 -5.68
N TYR A 79 23.52 -4.87 -6.24
CA TYR A 79 22.67 -6.03 -5.97
C TYR A 79 22.59 -6.35 -4.48
N THR A 80 23.73 -6.43 -3.78
CA THR A 80 23.76 -6.73 -2.34
C THR A 80 23.03 -5.66 -1.51
N VAL A 81 23.18 -4.38 -1.85
CA VAL A 81 22.46 -3.29 -1.18
C VAL A 81 20.95 -3.43 -1.38
N LYS A 82 20.49 -3.58 -2.63
CA LYS A 82 19.06 -3.73 -2.94
C LYS A 82 18.45 -4.98 -2.30
N TYR A 83 19.18 -6.09 -2.32
CA TYR A 83 18.75 -7.34 -1.70
C TYR A 83 18.54 -7.18 -0.19
N LYS A 84 19.49 -6.53 0.51
CA LYS A 84 19.34 -6.23 1.94
C LYS A 84 18.13 -5.33 2.21
N LEU A 85 17.96 -4.27 1.43
CA LEU A 85 16.82 -3.36 1.62
C LEU A 85 15.46 -4.06 1.39
N LEU A 86 15.38 -4.99 0.42
CA LEU A 86 14.18 -5.81 0.22
C LEU A 86 13.92 -6.76 1.39
N LEU A 87 14.98 -7.35 1.96
CA LEU A 87 14.88 -8.19 3.16
C LEU A 87 14.37 -7.37 4.36
N ASP A 88 14.96 -6.20 4.60
CA ASP A 88 14.58 -5.30 5.68
C ASP A 88 13.13 -4.82 5.52
N LEU A 89 12.70 -4.54 4.29
CA LEU A 89 11.32 -4.20 3.98
C LEU A 89 10.37 -5.38 4.23
N GLY A 90 10.79 -6.60 3.92
CA GLY A 90 10.05 -7.83 4.27
C GLY A 90 9.91 -8.03 5.78
N ASN A 91 10.97 -7.77 6.55
CA ASN A 91 10.91 -7.82 8.02
C ASN A 91 10.01 -6.72 8.58
N HIS A 92 10.08 -5.52 8.02
CA HIS A 92 9.20 -4.43 8.42
C HIS A 92 7.73 -4.74 8.12
N MET A 93 7.43 -5.35 6.97
CA MET A 93 6.09 -5.84 6.64
C MET A 93 5.58 -6.79 7.73
N LEU A 94 6.39 -7.77 8.16
CA LEU A 94 6.02 -8.70 9.22
C LEU A 94 5.76 -8.03 10.57
N ASN A 95 6.40 -6.90 10.85
CA ASN A 95 6.16 -6.11 12.06
C ASN A 95 4.91 -5.23 11.98
N MET A 96 4.38 -4.98 10.77
CA MET A 96 3.21 -4.13 10.53
C MET A 96 1.92 -4.93 10.35
N ILE A 97 1.91 -6.23 10.63
CA ILE A 97 0.72 -7.09 10.52
C ILE A 97 0.36 -7.67 11.88
N GLU A 98 -0.90 -8.07 12.05
CA GLU A 98 -1.29 -8.83 13.23
C GLU A 98 -0.64 -10.22 13.27
N THR A 99 -0.44 -10.73 14.49
CA THR A 99 0.19 -12.03 14.75
C THR A 99 -0.53 -13.19 14.05
N THR A 100 -1.84 -13.08 13.85
CA THR A 100 -2.66 -14.07 13.13
C THR A 100 -2.24 -14.24 11.66
N LEU A 101 -1.72 -13.18 11.04
CA LEU A 101 -1.24 -13.17 9.66
C LEU A 101 0.24 -13.56 9.54
N TYR A 102 1.02 -13.38 10.61
CA TYR A 102 2.45 -13.67 10.62
C TYR A 102 2.76 -15.11 10.18
N GLY A 103 2.02 -16.08 10.72
CA GLY A 103 2.22 -17.50 10.40
C GLY A 103 2.01 -17.85 8.93
N GLN A 104 1.21 -17.06 8.20
CA GLN A 104 0.98 -17.27 6.76
C GLN A 104 2.08 -16.67 5.88
N LEU A 105 2.90 -15.77 6.43
CA LEU A 105 3.90 -15.02 5.66
C LEU A 105 5.34 -15.38 6.00
N VAL A 106 5.61 -15.88 7.21
CA VAL A 106 6.98 -16.08 7.73
C VAL A 106 7.83 -16.99 6.84
N ASP A 107 7.23 -18.04 6.27
CA ASP A 107 7.92 -19.02 5.44
C ASP A 107 8.17 -18.56 4.00
N HIS A 108 7.63 -17.41 3.60
CA HIS A 108 7.83 -16.86 2.26
C HIS A 108 9.09 -15.98 2.23
N PRO A 109 10.18 -16.37 1.56
CA PRO A 109 11.45 -15.64 1.65
C PRO A 109 11.38 -14.26 0.98
N LYS A 110 10.57 -14.10 -0.06
CA LYS A 110 10.50 -12.86 -0.83
C LYS A 110 9.38 -11.95 -0.33
N VAL A 111 9.71 -10.68 -0.11
CA VAL A 111 8.73 -9.64 0.24
C VAL A 111 7.64 -9.46 -0.82
N ALA A 112 7.96 -9.69 -2.10
CA ALA A 112 6.97 -9.67 -3.18
C ALA A 112 5.90 -10.74 -2.97
N GLU A 113 6.29 -11.98 -2.67
CA GLU A 113 5.36 -13.10 -2.43
C GLU A 113 4.46 -12.81 -1.22
N LYS A 114 5.03 -12.29 -0.13
CA LYS A 114 4.24 -11.85 1.03
C LYS A 114 3.20 -10.78 0.67
N LEU A 115 3.61 -9.79 -0.14
CA LEU A 115 2.71 -8.72 -0.59
C LEU A 115 1.57 -9.24 -1.46
N GLU A 116 1.85 -10.18 -2.37
CA GLU A 116 0.84 -10.82 -3.23
C GLU A 116 -0.18 -11.61 -2.41
N ILE A 117 0.27 -12.33 -1.37
CA ILE A 117 -0.62 -13.06 -0.45
C ILE A 117 -1.53 -12.09 0.28
N LEU A 118 -0.96 -11.06 0.92
CA LEU A 118 -1.72 -10.04 1.62
C LEU A 118 -2.70 -9.31 0.69
N HIS A 119 -2.25 -8.97 -0.52
CA HIS A 119 -3.12 -8.39 -1.53
C HIS A 119 -4.24 -9.35 -1.90
N THR A 120 -3.98 -10.62 -2.15
CA THR A 120 -5.04 -11.59 -2.48
C THR A 120 -6.05 -11.76 -1.33
N MET A 121 -5.58 -11.75 -0.09
CA MET A 121 -6.42 -11.90 1.09
C MET A 121 -7.30 -10.68 1.36
N PHE A 122 -6.76 -9.48 1.13
CA PHE A 122 -7.38 -8.22 1.57
C PHE A 122 -7.81 -7.30 0.44
N ASN A 123 -7.47 -7.62 -0.81
CA ASN A 123 -8.02 -6.94 -1.97
C ASN A 123 -9.52 -7.21 -2.00
N ARG A 124 -10.25 -6.27 -1.42
CA ARG A 124 -11.69 -6.18 -1.52
C ARG A 124 -12.00 -6.15 -3.01
N THR A 125 -12.67 -7.18 -3.49
CA THR A 125 -13.21 -7.18 -4.86
C THR A 125 -13.95 -5.87 -5.08
N GLN A 126 -13.95 -5.36 -6.31
CA GLN A 126 -14.61 -4.09 -6.63
C GLN A 126 -16.07 -4.07 -6.13
N ALA A 127 -16.74 -5.21 -6.14
CA ALA A 127 -18.07 -5.40 -5.58
C ALA A 127 -18.16 -5.12 -4.07
N VAL A 128 -17.17 -5.54 -3.27
CA VAL A 128 -17.12 -5.26 -1.83
C VAL A 128 -16.88 -3.78 -1.58
N LYS A 129 -15.95 -3.15 -2.32
CA LYS A 129 -15.67 -1.70 -2.21
C LYS A 129 -16.91 -0.87 -2.54
N VAL A 130 -17.61 -1.23 -3.62
CA VAL A 130 -18.89 -0.63 -4.03
C VAL A 130 -19.95 -0.80 -2.96
N ASN A 131 -20.11 -2.00 -2.39
CA ASN A 131 -21.14 -2.27 -1.39
C ASN A 131 -20.88 -1.53 -0.07
N GLU A 132 -19.63 -1.43 0.37
CA GLU A 132 -19.27 -0.67 1.57
C GLU A 132 -19.46 0.82 1.38
N ALA A 133 -19.00 1.40 0.27
CA ALA A 133 -19.22 2.82 -0.02
C ALA A 133 -20.72 3.15 -0.09
N ARG A 134 -21.53 2.25 -0.68
CA ARG A 134 -22.98 2.34 -0.68
C ARG A 134 -23.56 2.30 0.74
N ASN A 135 -23.10 1.38 1.59
CA ASN A 135 -23.56 1.27 2.97
C ASN A 135 -23.17 2.50 3.80
N GLU A 136 -21.93 2.98 3.69
CA GLU A 136 -21.45 4.19 4.37
C GLU A 136 -22.27 5.41 3.97
N TYR A 137 -22.49 5.62 2.68
CA TYR A 137 -23.34 6.71 2.16
C TYR A 137 -24.78 6.61 2.68
N ASN A 138 -25.40 5.43 2.58
CA ASN A 138 -26.78 5.21 3.02
C ASN A 138 -26.93 5.35 4.54
N ASN A 139 -25.95 4.90 5.32
CA ASN A 139 -25.96 5.02 6.78
C ASN A 139 -25.83 6.48 7.21
N CYS A 140 -24.92 7.25 6.60
CA CYS A 140 -24.80 8.69 6.87
C CYS A 140 -26.09 9.43 6.50
N LYS A 141 -26.74 9.08 5.38
CA LYS A 141 -28.02 9.66 4.96
C LYS A 141 -29.17 9.38 5.93
N LYS A 142 -29.16 8.23 6.60
CA LYS A 142 -30.20 7.81 7.56
C LYS A 142 -29.94 8.24 9.01
N LYS A 143 -28.74 8.73 9.32
CA LYS A 143 -28.33 9.12 10.67
C LYS A 143 -29.18 10.30 11.14
N THR A 144 -29.72 10.23 12.35
CA THR A 144 -30.40 11.37 12.99
C THR A 144 -29.35 12.33 13.52
N VAL A 145 -29.43 13.59 13.12
CA VAL A 145 -28.40 14.61 13.40
C VAL A 145 -28.96 15.67 14.33
N GLY A 146 -28.26 15.88 15.46
CA GLY A 146 -28.56 16.95 16.41
C GLY A 146 -27.82 18.23 16.05
N ARG A 147 -28.17 19.34 16.69
CA ARG A 147 -27.54 20.65 16.44
C ARG A 147 -26.02 20.62 16.68
N ASP A 148 -25.59 19.90 17.72
CA ASP A 148 -24.19 19.83 18.13
C ASP A 148 -23.37 18.79 17.33
N THR A 149 -24.02 17.91 16.56
CA THR A 149 -23.37 16.86 15.78
C THR A 149 -23.43 17.10 14.27
N PHE A 150 -23.97 18.24 13.83
CA PHE A 150 -24.14 18.56 12.42
C PHE A 150 -22.83 18.74 11.68
N GLU A 151 -21.84 19.40 12.29
CA GLU A 151 -20.54 19.64 11.65
C GLU A 151 -19.78 18.32 11.44
N ASP A 152 -19.73 17.46 12.47
CA ASP A 152 -19.16 16.13 12.39
C ASP A 152 -19.86 15.27 11.32
N TRP A 153 -21.20 15.26 11.35
CA TRP A 153 -21.98 14.54 10.34
C TRP A 153 -21.74 15.09 8.92
N SER A 154 -21.65 16.41 8.75
CA SER A 154 -21.43 17.02 7.45
C SER A 154 -20.08 16.60 6.87
N HIS A 155 -19.05 16.55 7.71
CA HIS A 155 -17.73 16.05 7.34
C HIS A 155 -17.76 14.56 6.96
N GLU A 156 -18.36 13.71 7.80
CA GLU A 156 -18.54 12.27 7.53
C GLU A 156 -19.31 12.05 6.21
N PHE A 157 -20.39 12.81 5.99
CA PHE A 157 -21.22 12.70 4.80
C PHE A 157 -20.46 13.13 3.54
N GLN A 158 -19.65 14.19 3.60
CA GLN A 158 -18.81 14.60 2.47
C GLN A 158 -17.78 13.53 2.11
N LEU A 159 -17.14 12.90 3.10
CA LEU A 159 -16.21 11.80 2.86
C LEU A 159 -16.90 10.61 2.19
N ALA A 160 -18.05 10.19 2.70
CA ALA A 160 -18.83 9.09 2.12
C ALA A 160 -19.32 9.43 0.69
N LEU A 161 -19.75 10.68 0.45
CA LEU A 161 -20.20 11.14 -0.86
C LEU A 161 -19.06 11.16 -1.89
N ASN A 162 -17.87 11.62 -1.52
CA ASN A 162 -16.71 11.64 -2.42
C ASN A 162 -16.30 10.21 -2.81
N LYS A 163 -16.25 9.30 -1.84
CA LYS A 163 -15.97 7.88 -2.08
C LYS A 163 -17.02 7.23 -3.00
N ALA A 164 -18.30 7.57 -2.82
CA ALA A 164 -19.38 7.12 -3.68
C ALA A 164 -19.25 7.62 -5.13
N LYS A 165 -18.82 8.88 -5.33
CA LYS A 165 -18.56 9.46 -6.66
C LYS A 165 -17.36 8.84 -7.34
N GLU A 166 -16.26 8.64 -6.61
CA GLU A 166 -15.05 7.98 -7.15
C GLU A 166 -15.36 6.58 -7.67
N LEU A 167 -16.23 5.84 -6.97
CA LEU A 167 -16.67 4.51 -7.35
C LEU A 167 -17.86 4.50 -8.32
N LYS A 168 -18.32 5.68 -8.77
CA LYS A 168 -19.44 5.85 -9.71
C LYS A 168 -20.70 5.11 -9.27
N LEU A 169 -21.07 5.26 -8.00
CA LEU A 169 -22.27 4.63 -7.45
C LEU A 169 -23.53 5.20 -8.13
N PRO A 170 -24.46 4.36 -8.62
CA PRO A 170 -25.67 4.82 -9.31
C PRO A 170 -26.57 5.69 -8.42
N GLU A 171 -26.50 5.51 -7.09
CA GLU A 171 -27.23 6.30 -6.09
C GLU A 171 -26.77 7.78 -6.00
N VAL A 172 -25.62 8.11 -6.58
CA VAL A 172 -25.01 9.44 -6.54
C VAL A 172 -24.85 10.04 -7.94
N ASP A 173 -24.53 9.24 -8.95
CA ASP A 173 -24.37 9.68 -10.34
C ASP A 173 -25.70 9.86 -11.11
N GLY A 174 -26.85 9.61 -10.49
CA GLY A 174 -28.16 9.96 -11.05
C GLY A 174 -28.69 9.01 -12.13
N PHE A 175 -28.03 7.88 -12.38
CA PHE A 175 -28.58 6.81 -13.22
C PHE A 175 -29.36 5.81 -12.36
N GLN A 176 -30.67 6.04 -12.22
CA GLN A 176 -31.63 4.96 -11.97
C GLN A 176 -32.37 4.66 -13.28
N PRO A 177 -32.49 3.39 -13.70
CA PRO A 177 -33.54 2.99 -14.65
C PRO A 177 -34.93 3.18 -14.06
#